data_AF-A0A7W1SXJ7-F1
#
_entry.id   AF-A0A7W1SXJ7-F1
#
_cell.length_a   1.000
_cell.length_b   1.000
_cell.length_c   1.000
_cell.angle_alpha   90.00
_cell.angle_beta   90.00
_cell.angle_gamma   90.00
#
_symmetry.space_group_name_H-M   'P 1'
#
loop_
_entity.id
_entity.type
_entity.pdbx_description
1 polymer ?
#
loop_
_entity_poly.entity_id
_entity_poly.type
_entity_poly.pdbx_seq_one_letter_code
_entity_poly.pdbx_strand_id
1 'polypeptide(L)'
;MHTIEIGGVAGSQSGKPVIVTTSWDDGDARDLRVVEALVERQLCGTFYCPVKPYNDKPAVTKADMREMVSQGLEVGAHGISHEIMTETPAERLDGIVSGCKAYLEDALGGAVPMFCYPRGRYTRQAVQALRRAGYEGARTIRMFAT
;
A
#
# COMPACT_ATOMS: atom_id res chain seq x y z
N MET A 1 -21.84 4.24 29.60
CA MET A 1 -21.72 5.71 29.76
C MET A 1 -20.83 5.95 30.97
N HIS A 2 -19.57 6.32 30.73
CA HIS A 2 -18.63 6.77 31.74
C HIS A 2 -17.70 7.76 31.04
N THR A 3 -17.79 9.02 31.45
CA THR A 3 -16.97 10.13 30.97
C THR A 3 -16.02 10.47 32.11
N ILE A 4 -14.73 10.59 31.82
CA ILE A 4 -13.75 11.21 32.72
C ILE A 4 -13.27 12.47 31.98
N GLU A 5 -13.62 13.64 32.50
CA GLU A 5 -13.06 14.91 32.04
C GLU A 5 -11.74 15.18 32.79
N ILE A 6 -10.67 15.35 32.03
CA ILE A 6 -9.41 15.92 32.50
C ILE A 6 -9.25 17.30 31.86
N GLY A 7 -9.09 18.29 32.73
CA GLY A 7 -9.20 19.73 32.46
C GLY A 7 -8.39 20.23 31.26
N GLY A 8 -8.99 21.20 30.59
CA GLY A 8 -8.44 21.84 29.40
C GLY A 8 -7.13 22.57 29.65
N VAL A 9 -6.19 22.38 28.73
CA VAL A 9 -5.09 23.31 28.50
C VAL A 9 -5.52 24.26 27.40
N ALA A 10 -5.57 25.54 27.74
CA ALA A 10 -5.83 26.64 26.81
C ALA A 10 -4.72 26.74 25.77
N GLY A 11 -5.10 26.71 24.49
CA GLY A 11 -4.18 26.84 23.36
C GLY A 11 -4.88 26.55 22.03
N SER A 12 -5.95 27.26 21.72
CA SER A 12 -6.65 27.10 20.43
C SER A 12 -5.87 27.79 19.31
N GLN A 13 -5.02 27.04 18.61
CA GLN A 13 -4.85 27.26 17.18
C GLN A 13 -5.65 26.19 16.47
N SER A 14 -6.85 26.52 15.98
CA SER A 14 -7.63 25.62 15.12
C SER A 14 -6.98 25.55 13.74
N GLY A 15 -5.82 24.90 13.65
CA GLY A 15 -5.18 24.53 12.40
C GLY A 15 -6.06 23.51 11.68
N LYS A 16 -6.00 23.50 10.34
CA LYS A 16 -6.63 22.44 9.53
C LYS A 16 -6.14 21.07 10.06
N PRO A 17 -7.02 20.06 10.15
CA PRO A 17 -6.60 18.74 10.60
C PRO A 17 -5.44 18.24 9.74
N VAL A 18 -4.36 17.83 10.40
CA VAL A 18 -3.23 17.18 9.75
C VAL A 18 -3.54 15.68 9.69
N ILE A 19 -3.67 15.15 8.48
CA ILE A 19 -3.87 13.72 8.26
C ILE A 19 -2.51 13.11 7.97
N VAL A 20 -2.12 12.12 8.78
CA VAL A 20 -0.91 11.31 8.56
C VAL A 20 -1.35 9.92 8.13
N THR A 21 -0.89 9.49 6.96
CA THR A 21 -1.04 8.12 6.47
C THR A 21 0.32 7.45 6.42
N THR A 22 0.40 6.17 6.76
CA THR A 22 1.62 5.38 6.74
C THR A 22 1.51 4.25 5.72
N SER A 23 2.61 3.95 5.05
CA SER A 23 2.66 2.82 4.13
C SER A 23 4.04 2.19 4.07
N TRP A 24 4.07 0.90 3.75
CA TRP A 24 5.28 0.09 3.56
C TRP A 24 5.21 -0.58 2.20
N ASP A 25 6.37 -0.70 1.57
CA ASP A 25 6.51 -1.30 0.24
C ASP A 25 7.25 -2.64 0.36
N ASP A 26 7.29 -3.41 -0.72
CA ASP A 26 8.05 -4.66 -0.90
C ASP A 26 7.45 -5.93 -0.31
N GLY A 27 6.60 -5.84 0.71
CA GLY A 27 6.00 -7.02 1.36
C GLY A 27 7.06 -7.96 1.92
N ASP A 28 8.07 -7.40 2.59
CA ASP A 28 9.14 -8.16 3.22
C ASP A 28 8.58 -8.90 4.44
N ALA A 29 9.05 -10.13 4.74
CA ALA A 29 8.54 -10.88 5.89
C ALA A 29 8.71 -10.13 7.24
N ARG A 30 9.65 -9.17 7.32
CA ARG A 30 9.84 -8.32 8.51
C ARG A 30 8.71 -7.31 8.71
N ASP A 31 7.91 -7.02 7.67
CA ASP A 31 6.76 -6.12 7.76
C ASP A 31 5.70 -6.64 8.75
N LEU A 32 5.68 -7.95 9.03
CA LEU A 32 4.80 -8.54 10.05
C LEU A 32 5.04 -7.97 11.46
N ARG A 33 6.27 -7.55 11.78
CA ARG A 33 6.57 -6.87 13.05
C ARG A 33 5.99 -5.47 13.11
N VAL A 34 5.86 -4.83 11.94
CA VAL A 34 5.24 -3.51 11.83
C VAL A 34 3.73 -3.65 11.93
N VAL A 35 3.15 -4.64 11.25
CA VAL A 35 1.73 -5.02 11.35
C VAL A 35 1.34 -5.21 12.81
N GLU A 36 2.06 -6.05 13.55
CA GLU A 36 1.84 -6.28 14.98
C GLU A 36 1.87 -4.97 15.77
N ALA A 37 2.90 -4.14 15.57
CA ALA A 37 3.04 -2.87 16.28
C ALA A 37 1.90 -1.88 15.96
N LEU A 38 1.41 -1.83 14.72
CA LEU A 38 0.29 -0.98 14.32
C LEU A 38 -1.02 -1.45 14.97
N VAL A 39 -1.29 -2.75 14.93
CA VAL A 39 -2.50 -3.36 15.47
C VAL A 39 -2.58 -3.18 16.97
N GLU A 40 -1.49 -3.41 17.70
CA GLU A 40 -1.39 -3.13 19.15
C GLU A 40 -1.74 -1.68 19.51
N ARG A 41 -1.41 -0.75 18.61
CA ARG A 41 -1.60 0.69 18.80
C ARG A 41 -2.88 1.21 18.17
N GLN A 42 -3.70 0.34 17.58
CA GLN A 42 -4.92 0.70 16.86
C GLN A 42 -4.66 1.75 15.76
N LEU A 43 -3.53 1.63 15.08
CA LEU A 43 -3.12 2.49 13.98
C LEU A 43 -3.38 1.80 12.64
N CYS A 44 -3.88 2.56 11.67
CA CYS A 44 -4.03 2.09 10.30
C CYS A 44 -2.67 2.11 9.56
N GLY A 45 -2.61 1.35 8.46
CA GLY A 45 -1.46 1.35 7.54
C GLY A 45 -1.77 0.60 6.25
N THR A 46 -1.04 0.95 5.18
CA THR A 46 -1.14 0.29 3.87
C THR A 46 0.16 -0.44 3.53
N PHE A 47 0.08 -1.71 3.15
CA PHE A 47 1.23 -2.53 2.72
C PHE A 47 1.14 -2.82 1.23
N TYR A 48 2.07 -2.30 0.43
CA TYR A 48 2.14 -2.51 -1.01
C TYR A 48 3.01 -3.72 -1.33
N CYS A 49 2.37 -4.82 -1.72
CA CYS A 49 3.03 -6.11 -1.87
C CYS A 49 3.15 -6.52 -3.35
N PRO A 50 4.35 -6.95 -3.81
CA PRO A 50 4.48 -7.72 -5.04
C PRO A 50 3.83 -9.09 -4.88
N VAL A 51 3.23 -9.62 -5.95
CA VAL A 51 2.51 -10.91 -5.85
C VAL A 51 3.40 -12.15 -5.96
N LYS A 52 4.66 -11.97 -6.35
CA LYS A 52 5.70 -12.99 -6.39
C LYS A 52 6.94 -12.51 -5.63
N PRO A 53 7.64 -13.43 -4.94
CA PRO A 53 8.93 -13.13 -4.34
C PRO A 53 9.94 -12.62 -5.37
N TYR A 54 10.88 -11.80 -4.92
CA TYR A 54 11.94 -11.24 -5.74
C TYR A 54 13.20 -11.01 -4.89
N ASN A 55 14.37 -10.89 -5.53
CA ASN A 55 15.68 -10.71 -4.88
C ASN A 55 16.04 -11.76 -3.80
N ASP A 56 15.51 -12.98 -3.90
CA ASP A 56 15.74 -14.08 -2.95
C ASP A 56 15.43 -13.74 -1.48
N LYS A 57 14.51 -12.79 -1.26
CA LYS A 57 14.06 -12.38 0.08
C LYS A 57 12.80 -13.13 0.51
N PRO A 58 12.69 -13.49 1.80
CA PRO A 58 11.41 -13.89 2.38
C PRO A 58 10.38 -12.77 2.23
N ALA A 59 9.22 -13.12 1.69
CA ALA A 59 8.11 -12.19 1.46
C ALA A 59 6.87 -12.65 2.23
N VAL A 60 5.98 -11.71 2.51
CA VAL A 60 4.68 -12.00 3.11
C VAL A 60 3.87 -12.90 2.18
N THR A 61 3.19 -13.87 2.76
CA THR A 61 2.38 -14.85 2.04
C THR A 61 0.97 -14.32 1.79
N LYS A 62 0.20 -15.03 0.95
CA LYS A 62 -1.24 -14.75 0.81
C LYS A 62 -1.99 -14.83 2.14
N ALA A 63 -1.60 -15.75 3.03
CA ALA A 63 -2.23 -15.89 4.33
C ALA A 63 -1.94 -14.67 5.21
N ASP A 64 -0.69 -14.20 5.20
CA ASP A 64 -0.30 -12.99 5.93
C ASP A 64 -1.07 -11.76 5.43
N MET A 65 -1.18 -11.59 4.11
CA MET A 65 -1.95 -10.48 3.53
C MET A 65 -3.44 -10.51 3.91
N ARG A 66 -4.05 -11.70 3.98
CA ARG A 66 -5.43 -11.85 4.46
C ARG A 66 -5.57 -11.48 5.93
N GLU A 67 -4.59 -11.86 6.75
CA GLU A 67 -4.58 -11.53 8.17
C GLU A 67 -4.39 -10.03 8.40
N MET A 68 -3.55 -9.36 7.60
CA MET A 68 -3.46 -7.89 7.64
C MET A 68 -4.82 -7.24 7.41
N VAL A 69 -5.55 -7.69 6.38
CA VAL A 69 -6.89 -7.15 6.06
C VAL A 69 -7.91 -7.48 7.15
N SER A 70 -7.87 -8.68 7.73
CA SER A 70 -8.76 -9.06 8.83
C SER A 70 -8.56 -8.18 10.09
N GLN A 71 -7.34 -7.67 10.28
CA GLN A 71 -6.94 -6.77 11.36
C GLN A 71 -7.18 -5.28 11.05
N GLY A 72 -7.78 -4.95 9.89
CA GLY A 72 -8.14 -3.59 9.51
C GLY A 72 -7.01 -2.79 8.84
N LEU A 73 -5.93 -3.45 8.42
CA LEU A 73 -4.89 -2.86 7.59
C LEU A 73 -5.24 -3.01 6.10
N GLU A 74 -4.60 -2.21 5.25
CA GLU A 74 -4.82 -2.25 3.82
C GLU A 74 -3.68 -2.97 3.09
N VAL A 75 -4.00 -3.72 2.03
CA VAL A 75 -3.02 -4.28 1.11
C VAL A 75 -3.20 -3.65 -0.27
N GLY A 76 -2.12 -3.06 -0.78
CA GLY A 76 -2.05 -2.45 -2.10
C GLY A 76 -1.15 -3.23 -3.06
N ALA A 77 -1.23 -2.89 -4.35
CA ALA A 77 -0.44 -3.55 -5.38
C ALA A 77 0.97 -2.94 -5.55
N HIS A 78 1.97 -3.79 -5.79
CA HIS A 78 3.35 -3.37 -6.03
C HIS A 78 4.03 -4.12 -7.21
N GLY A 79 3.23 -4.46 -8.23
CA GLY A 79 3.68 -5.24 -9.39
C GLY A 79 3.65 -6.74 -9.16
N ILE A 80 4.15 -7.51 -10.13
CA ILE A 80 4.19 -8.97 -10.01
C ILE A 80 5.45 -9.40 -9.28
N SER A 81 6.61 -8.92 -9.70
CA SER A 81 7.89 -9.24 -9.07
C SER A 81 8.77 -7.99 -8.97
N HIS A 82 8.19 -6.88 -8.51
CA HIS A 82 8.85 -5.59 -8.31
C HIS A 82 9.46 -5.02 -9.62
N GLU A 83 8.67 -4.99 -10.69
CA GLU A 83 9.09 -4.45 -11.98
C GLU A 83 9.29 -2.92 -11.93
N ILE A 84 10.45 -2.44 -12.37
CA ILE A 84 10.67 -1.00 -12.54
C ILE A 84 9.95 -0.56 -13.81
N MET A 85 8.89 0.23 -13.65
CA MET A 85 7.96 0.55 -14.76
C MET A 85 8.61 1.32 -15.91
N THR A 86 9.69 2.07 -15.65
CA THR A 86 10.47 2.77 -16.68
C THR A 86 11.39 1.86 -17.47
N GLU A 87 11.70 0.67 -16.95
CA GLU A 87 12.57 -0.33 -17.56
C GLU A 87 11.76 -1.49 -18.16
N THR A 88 10.43 -1.42 -18.01
CA THR A 88 9.49 -2.42 -18.52
C THR A 88 8.97 -1.99 -19.89
N PRO A 89 9.02 -2.86 -20.91
CA PRO A 89 8.43 -2.58 -22.21
C PRO A 89 6.93 -2.25 -22.10
N ALA A 90 6.47 -1.27 -22.88
CA ALA A 90 5.12 -0.72 -22.75
C ALA A 90 4.03 -1.79 -22.96
N GLU A 91 4.27 -2.72 -23.87
CA GLU A 91 3.39 -3.85 -24.20
C GLU A 91 3.22 -4.85 -23.05
N ARG A 92 4.12 -4.84 -22.05
CA ARG A 92 4.04 -5.72 -20.86
C ARG A 92 3.29 -5.08 -19.70
N LEU A 93 3.14 -3.76 -19.69
CA LEU A 93 2.61 -3.02 -18.54
C LEU A 93 1.17 -3.43 -18.20
N ASP A 94 0.31 -3.58 -19.20
CA ASP A 94 -1.10 -3.95 -18.98
C ASP A 94 -1.22 -5.32 -18.31
N GLY A 95 -0.46 -6.31 -18.77
CA GLY A 95 -0.45 -7.65 -18.20
C GLY A 95 0.10 -7.69 -16.76
N ILE A 96 1.15 -6.90 -16.48
CA ILE A 96 1.72 -6.81 -15.12
C ILE A 96 0.71 -6.18 -14.16
N VAL A 97 0.15 -5.04 -14.55
CA VAL A 97 -0.72 -4.23 -13.69
C VAL A 97 -2.06 -4.92 -13.43
N SER A 98 -2.70 -5.45 -14.48
CA SER A 98 -3.97 -6.19 -14.35
C SER A 98 -3.78 -7.55 -13.67
N GLY A 99 -2.69 -8.27 -13.98
CA GLY A 99 -2.38 -9.56 -13.37
C GLY A 99 -2.09 -9.44 -11.87
N CYS A 100 -1.34 -8.40 -11.46
CA CYS A 100 -1.13 -8.08 -10.06
C CYS A 100 -2.45 -7.78 -9.34
N LYS A 101 -3.31 -6.94 -9.94
CA LYS A 101 -4.61 -6.59 -9.37
C LYS A 101 -5.49 -7.83 -9.16
N ALA A 102 -5.71 -8.59 -10.23
CA ALA A 102 -6.57 -9.78 -10.21
C ALA A 102 -6.09 -10.81 -9.20
N TYR A 103 -4.77 -11.02 -9.08
CA TYR A 103 -4.21 -11.94 -8.09
C TYR A 103 -4.49 -11.49 -6.65
N LEU A 104 -4.33 -10.20 -6.35
CA LEU A 104 -4.57 -9.68 -5.01
C LEU A 104 -6.07 -9.66 -4.69
N GLU A 105 -6.92 -9.24 -5.61
CA GLU A 105 -8.38 -9.24 -5.40
C GLU A 105 -8.93 -10.65 -5.21
N ASP A 106 -8.44 -11.64 -5.96
CA ASP A 106 -8.74 -13.07 -5.74
C ASP A 106 -8.25 -13.54 -4.37
N ALA A 107 -7.02 -13.17 -4.00
CA ALA A 107 -6.46 -13.56 -2.72
C ALA A 107 -7.23 -12.95 -1.54
N LEU A 108 -7.63 -11.69 -1.62
CA LEU A 108 -8.21 -10.93 -0.51
C LEU A 108 -9.74 -10.98 -0.48
N GLY A 109 -10.38 -11.36 -1.58
CA GLY A 109 -11.84 -11.35 -1.71
C GLY A 109 -12.45 -9.95 -1.73
N GLY A 110 -11.67 -8.92 -2.05
CA GLY A 110 -12.06 -7.52 -2.02
C GLY A 110 -11.25 -6.66 -2.98
N ALA A 111 -11.68 -5.42 -3.18
CA ALA A 111 -11.07 -4.50 -4.15
C ALA A 111 -9.65 -4.07 -3.72
N VAL A 112 -8.76 -3.92 -4.70
CA VAL A 112 -7.41 -3.36 -4.51
C VAL A 112 -7.30 -2.06 -5.32
N PRO A 113 -7.65 -0.91 -4.72
CA PRO A 113 -7.79 0.35 -5.44
C PRO A 113 -6.45 1.06 -5.67
N MET A 114 -5.42 0.77 -4.86
CA MET A 114 -4.17 1.52 -4.83
C MET A 114 -2.97 0.70 -5.33
N PHE A 115 -2.06 1.40 -6.02
CA PHE A 115 -0.80 0.86 -6.51
C PHE A 115 0.39 1.69 -5.97
N CYS A 116 1.51 1.09 -5.65
CA CYS A 116 2.77 1.82 -5.43
C CYS A 116 3.74 1.47 -6.57
N TYR A 117 4.34 2.47 -7.22
CA TYR A 117 5.33 2.19 -8.27
C TYR A 117 6.63 1.70 -7.64
N PRO A 118 7.17 0.53 -8.04
CA PRO A 118 8.49 0.10 -7.59
C PRO A 118 9.55 1.19 -7.81
N ARG A 119 10.27 1.53 -6.74
CA ARG A 119 11.24 2.66 -6.69
C ARG A 119 10.65 4.03 -7.05
N GLY A 120 9.33 4.19 -7.03
CA GLY A 120 8.61 5.40 -7.41
C GLY A 120 8.78 5.85 -8.86
N ARG A 121 9.30 4.98 -9.74
CA ARG A 121 9.57 5.30 -11.15
C ARG A 121 8.40 4.86 -12.02
N TYR A 122 7.92 5.76 -12.88
CA TYR A 122 6.79 5.50 -13.75
C TYR A 122 6.89 6.25 -15.08
N THR A 123 6.14 5.77 -16.06
CA THR A 123 5.97 6.38 -17.39
C THR A 123 4.52 6.78 -17.61
N ARG A 124 4.24 7.57 -18.65
CA ARG A 124 2.85 7.88 -19.05
C ARG A 124 2.08 6.61 -19.41
N GLN A 125 2.74 5.64 -20.04
CA GLN A 125 2.17 4.34 -20.39
C GLN A 125 1.77 3.54 -19.15
N ALA A 126 2.60 3.54 -18.10
CA ALA A 126 2.29 2.87 -16.83
C ALA A 126 1.04 3.50 -16.18
N VAL A 127 0.94 4.83 -16.14
CA VAL A 127 -0.25 5.53 -15.62
C VAL A 127 -1.51 5.13 -16.40
N GLN A 128 -1.42 5.01 -17.73
CA GLN A 128 -2.56 4.59 -18.55
C GLN A 128 -2.94 3.12 -18.30
N ALA A 129 -1.96 2.24 -18.11
CA ALA A 129 -2.19 0.83 -17.76
C ALA A 129 -2.94 0.71 -16.42
N LEU A 130 -2.52 1.45 -15.40
CA LEU A 130 -3.20 1.49 -14.10
C LEU A 130 -4.65 1.96 -14.21
N ARG A 131 -4.90 3.02 -15.00
CA ARG A 131 -6.27 3.51 -15.25
C ARG A 131 -7.14 2.46 -15.94
N ARG A 132 -6.62 1.77 -16.97
CA ARG A 132 -7.35 0.70 -17.67
C ARG A 132 -7.67 -0.48 -16.77
N ALA A 133 -6.75 -0.82 -15.86
CA ALA A 133 -6.96 -1.85 -14.86
C ALA A 133 -7.88 -1.42 -13.70
N GLY A 134 -8.37 -0.18 -13.69
CA GLY A 134 -9.29 0.33 -12.69
C GLY A 134 -8.65 0.59 -11.32
N TYR A 135 -7.36 0.91 -11.25
CA TYR A 135 -6.78 1.49 -10.04
C TYR A 135 -7.27 2.93 -9.88
N GLU A 136 -7.62 3.30 -8.64
CA GLU A 136 -8.12 4.63 -8.28
C GLU A 136 -6.98 5.63 -8.04
N GLY A 137 -5.82 5.13 -7.59
CA GLY A 137 -4.66 5.96 -7.31
C GLY A 137 -3.35 5.19 -7.32
N ALA A 138 -2.25 5.95 -7.34
CA ALA A 138 -0.93 5.39 -7.20
C ALA A 138 0.04 6.28 -6.42
N ARG A 139 0.99 5.66 -5.71
CA ARG A 139 2.02 6.32 -4.91
C ARG A 139 3.36 6.36 -5.64
N THR A 140 4.11 7.43 -5.38
CA THR A 140 5.50 7.64 -5.84
C THR A 140 6.36 8.05 -4.64
N ILE A 141 7.67 8.17 -4.84
CA ILE A 141 8.63 8.59 -3.80
C ILE A 141 8.89 10.10 -3.77
N ARG A 142 8.10 10.91 -4.49
CA ARG A 142 8.28 12.37 -4.44
C ARG A 142 7.98 12.85 -3.03
N MET A 143 8.99 13.40 -2.37
CA MET A 143 8.85 14.03 -1.07
C MET A 143 7.85 15.18 -1.16
N PHE A 144 7.01 15.31 -0.14
CA PHE A 144 6.22 16.50 0.04
C PHE A 144 7.17 17.66 0.29
N ALA A 145 7.31 18.54 -0.70
CA ALA A 145 8.03 19.80 -0.57
C ALA A 145 6.99 20.91 -0.41
N THR A 146 7.02 21.59 0.72
CA THR A 146 6.30 22.84 0.98
C THR A 146 7.12 24.03 0.56
#